data_AF-A0A1S3H805-F1
#
_entry.id   AF-A0A1S3H805-F1
#
_cell.length_a   1.000
_cell.length_b   1.000
_cell.length_c   1.000
_cell.angle_alpha   90.00
_cell.angle_beta   90.00
_cell.angle_gamma   90.00
#
_symmetry.space_group_name_H-M   'P 1'
#
loop_
_entity.id
_entity.type
_entity.pdbx_description
1 polymer ?
#
loop_
_entity_poly.entity_id
_entity_poly.type
_entity_poly.pdbx_seq_one_letter_code
_entity_poly.pdbx_strand_id
1 'polypeptide(L)'
;METKTKLCIGVFPVLCAVAWIYLPFTRNPSLDPPYTSTEVHLNTDTTPSGETPLPRGHMQRFGLHVEKETEIVELDHFPDPETFYKDYVYPSVPVIVRGGLKHWPAMEKWKNEEYLKEKFGHCLYTIRKKVVDEHHPAEMLMSLADFLDAYRKEKLYLTAYICPEMTQDFSMPSCIGCDAYVKMILDMILFFNTGWTNTEVHIDPYEIFYTQIRGKRQWILTPPSDGKYLHTEEFPYHAGMCPADVDAVDLIKYPNISKAAIYNVTINEGDMLYVPEAWFHQVRTTEGDTNMGLALYLNHTSCITRCPDTDDIEFLENCMEARKQTPKEITCNERTDNIPYSAVVEKYKDIYPRLLIHEEKQTEMKTSVTTLLQSGHSMPVQGLSLTRLGKEQLGTTVRHALLLGYRLFLTDPDDDSEDALGSILADNQHCKREDVFVVVKLDSTLEGDAVRKSIKRSMERLKTDYVDLVLFRAPICDKDQEGCEARPGGWEILEELHDAGTIRSLGLSGFKISQVQRLVASAKIRVSVVHAKFDITYRNTELRDFCNQHGMRFMARNFFGPQKLKELVLSSEMIKIAARLFRTDTSTTIIRWALNKNITVITPATDLRQMAFNRRALFFDVAPGSYLDDLDNFPHKA
;
A
#
# COMPACT_ATOMS: atom_id res chain seq x y z
N MET A 1 48.03 -0.85 -28.61
CA MET A 1 46.92 -0.89 -29.60
C MET A 1 45.71 -1.68 -29.11
N GLU A 2 45.87 -2.68 -28.25
CA GLU A 2 44.74 -3.47 -27.68
C GLU A 2 43.82 -2.73 -26.70
N THR A 3 44.30 -1.67 -26.03
CA THR A 3 43.48 -0.89 -25.08
C THR A 3 42.47 0.05 -25.76
N LYS A 4 42.72 0.45 -27.02
CA LYS A 4 41.75 1.26 -27.80
C LYS A 4 40.64 0.39 -28.41
N THR A 5 40.92 -0.88 -28.71
CA THR A 5 39.94 -1.82 -29.28
C THR A 5 38.90 -2.26 -28.24
N LYS A 6 39.29 -2.42 -26.96
CA LYS A 6 38.34 -2.78 -25.88
C LYS A 6 37.41 -1.63 -25.46
N LEU A 7 37.82 -0.37 -25.65
CA LEU A 7 36.96 0.79 -25.42
C LEU A 7 35.87 0.89 -26.50
N CYS A 8 36.19 0.56 -27.76
CA CYS A 8 35.22 0.62 -28.86
C CYS A 8 34.17 -0.51 -28.81
N ILE A 9 34.50 -1.69 -28.29
CA ILE A 9 33.55 -2.83 -28.26
C ILE A 9 32.52 -2.69 -27.12
N GLY A 10 32.85 -2.01 -26.01
CA GLY A 10 31.91 -1.78 -24.90
C GLY A 10 31.13 -0.48 -24.97
N VAL A 11 31.67 0.57 -25.58
CA VAL A 11 31.04 1.92 -25.61
C VAL A 11 30.14 2.11 -26.82
N PHE A 12 30.42 1.45 -27.95
CA PHE A 12 29.64 1.61 -29.19
C PHE A 12 28.20 1.05 -29.09
N PRO A 13 27.94 -0.13 -28.47
CA PRO A 13 26.56 -0.61 -28.28
C PRO A 13 25.74 0.28 -27.33
N VAL A 14 26.40 0.86 -26.31
CA VAL A 14 25.76 1.77 -25.35
C VAL A 14 25.44 3.12 -26.00
N LEU A 15 26.32 3.65 -26.86
CA LEU A 15 26.06 4.87 -27.62
C LEU A 15 24.98 4.65 -28.70
N CYS A 16 24.91 3.48 -29.34
CA CYS A 16 23.84 3.14 -30.27
C CYS A 16 22.48 2.98 -29.56
N ALA A 17 22.45 2.42 -28.36
CA ALA A 17 21.22 2.34 -27.55
C ALA A 17 20.74 3.73 -27.10
N VAL A 18 21.66 4.63 -26.73
CA VAL A 18 21.33 6.03 -26.42
C VAL A 18 20.88 6.78 -27.68
N ALA A 19 21.51 6.56 -28.84
CA ALA A 19 21.10 7.19 -30.10
C ALA A 19 19.72 6.72 -30.60
N TRP A 20 19.31 5.49 -30.30
CA TRP A 20 17.97 4.99 -30.62
C TRP A 20 16.86 5.63 -29.76
N ILE A 21 17.20 6.03 -28.53
CA ILE A 21 16.30 6.77 -27.62
C ILE A 21 16.14 8.25 -28.07
N TYR A 22 17.12 8.80 -28.80
CA TYR A 22 17.14 10.21 -29.24
C TYR A 22 16.86 10.44 -30.74
N LEU A 23 16.59 9.39 -31.52
CA LEU A 23 16.11 9.54 -32.90
C LEU A 23 14.60 9.84 -32.88
N PRO A 24 14.15 11.00 -33.39
CA PRO A 24 12.74 11.32 -33.44
C PRO A 24 12.10 10.45 -34.52
N PHE A 25 11.39 9.40 -34.10
CA PHE A 25 10.31 8.90 -34.95
C PHE A 25 9.30 10.03 -35.07
N THR A 26 9.26 10.65 -36.24
CA THR A 26 8.21 11.57 -36.65
C THR A 26 6.87 10.85 -36.60
N ARG A 27 6.22 10.87 -35.44
CA ARG A 27 4.76 10.74 -35.34
C ARG A 27 4.17 12.13 -35.50
N ASN A 28 3.24 12.18 -36.43
CA ASN A 28 2.47 13.33 -36.87
C ASN A 28 1.93 14.15 -35.67
N PRO A 29 2.22 15.46 -35.56
CA PRO A 29 1.65 16.31 -34.53
C PRO A 29 0.35 16.92 -35.08
N SER A 30 -0.77 16.26 -34.85
CA SER A 30 -2.10 16.90 -34.85
C SER A 30 -3.13 15.89 -34.38
N LEU A 31 -3.75 16.18 -33.23
CA LEU A 31 -5.18 16.06 -32.95
C LEU A 31 -5.39 16.07 -31.42
N ASP A 32 -5.25 17.25 -30.82
CA ASP A 32 -6.11 17.66 -29.70
C ASP A 32 -6.80 18.94 -30.18
N PRO A 33 -8.14 19.01 -30.27
CA PRO A 33 -8.80 20.29 -30.45
C PRO A 33 -8.85 21.02 -29.10
N PRO A 34 -8.72 22.36 -29.10
CA PRO A 34 -8.87 23.15 -27.89
C PRO A 34 -10.34 23.13 -27.44
N TYR A 35 -10.55 22.98 -26.14
CA TYR A 35 -11.80 23.36 -25.50
C TYR A 35 -12.00 24.87 -25.69
N THR A 36 -12.88 25.25 -26.62
CA THR A 36 -13.52 26.57 -26.62
C THR A 36 -15.02 26.40 -26.47
N SER A 37 -15.53 26.97 -25.38
CA SER A 37 -16.95 27.20 -25.14
C SER A 37 -17.53 28.06 -26.27
N THR A 38 -18.38 27.47 -27.08
CA THR A 38 -19.28 28.22 -27.96
C THR A 38 -20.68 27.69 -27.74
N GLU A 39 -21.54 28.55 -27.19
CA GLU A 39 -22.98 28.38 -27.22
C GLU A 39 -23.42 28.20 -28.68
N VAL A 40 -23.99 27.05 -29.00
CA VAL A 40 -24.61 26.81 -30.31
C VAL A 40 -26.12 26.94 -30.14
N HIS A 41 -26.64 28.05 -30.66
CA HIS A 41 -28.05 28.18 -30.98
C HIS A 41 -28.44 27.10 -32.01
N LEU A 42 -29.33 26.19 -31.60
CA LEU A 42 -29.97 25.24 -32.52
C LEU A 42 -30.95 26.01 -33.42
N ASN A 43 -30.54 26.24 -34.67
CA ASN A 43 -31.46 26.51 -35.77
C ASN A 43 -31.73 25.19 -36.50
N THR A 44 -33.02 24.97 -36.77
CA THR A 44 -33.64 23.81 -37.40
C THR A 44 -33.26 23.65 -38.87
N ASP A 45 -33.42 22.40 -39.34
CA ASP A 45 -33.49 21.94 -40.73
C ASP A 45 -32.18 21.80 -41.52
N THR A 46 -31.67 20.56 -41.59
CA THR A 46 -31.53 19.78 -42.83
C THR A 46 -30.84 18.43 -42.56
N THR A 47 -31.56 17.32 -42.81
CA THR A 47 -31.06 15.93 -42.74
C THR A 47 -30.52 15.45 -44.08
N PRO A 48 -29.34 14.79 -44.14
CA PRO A 48 -29.00 13.84 -45.19
C PRO A 48 -29.42 12.42 -44.78
N SER A 49 -30.04 11.71 -45.72
CA SER A 49 -30.54 10.34 -45.61
C SER A 49 -29.42 9.29 -45.62
N GLY A 50 -29.35 8.42 -44.61
CA GLY A 50 -28.59 7.16 -44.68
C GLY A 50 -27.94 6.64 -43.40
N GLU A 51 -27.91 7.40 -42.31
CA GLU A 51 -27.31 6.95 -41.05
C GLU A 51 -28.36 6.29 -40.14
N THR A 52 -28.12 5.04 -39.76
CA THR A 52 -28.90 4.37 -38.71
C THR A 52 -28.86 5.24 -37.44
N PRO A 53 -30.00 5.56 -36.81
CA PRO A 53 -29.99 6.36 -35.59
C PRO A 53 -29.10 5.70 -34.53
N LEU A 54 -28.19 6.47 -33.93
CA LEU A 54 -27.36 5.97 -32.84
C LEU A 54 -28.25 5.49 -31.67
N PRO A 55 -27.88 4.39 -30.99
CA PRO A 55 -28.62 3.91 -29.84
C PRO A 55 -28.77 5.00 -28.77
N ARG A 56 -29.92 5.04 -28.08
CA ARG A 56 -30.15 5.99 -26.99
C ARG A 56 -29.06 5.88 -25.94
N GLY A 57 -28.49 7.02 -25.57
CA GLY A 57 -27.43 7.08 -24.57
C GLY A 57 -26.08 6.53 -25.05
N HIS A 58 -25.87 6.32 -26.35
CA HIS A 58 -24.56 5.96 -26.89
C HIS A 58 -23.51 7.01 -26.49
N MET A 59 -22.35 6.54 -26.01
CA MET A 59 -21.26 7.36 -25.45
C MET A 59 -21.64 8.23 -24.25
N GLN A 60 -22.79 7.97 -23.63
CA GLN A 60 -23.12 8.54 -22.33
C GLN A 60 -22.61 7.64 -21.20
N ARG A 61 -22.66 8.17 -19.98
CA ARG A 61 -22.32 7.44 -18.77
C ARG A 61 -23.23 6.22 -18.56
N PHE A 62 -22.65 5.15 -18.00
CA PHE A 62 -23.39 3.96 -17.59
C PHE A 62 -24.63 4.33 -16.76
N GLY A 63 -25.77 3.71 -17.06
CA GLY A 63 -27.07 4.00 -16.46
C GLY A 63 -27.99 4.92 -17.28
N LEU A 64 -27.45 5.69 -18.24
CA LEU A 64 -28.25 6.63 -19.06
C LEU A 64 -28.78 6.02 -20.38
N HIS A 65 -28.64 4.70 -20.55
CA HIS A 65 -28.98 3.99 -21.79
C HIS A 65 -30.42 3.49 -21.85
N VAL A 66 -31.09 3.42 -20.68
CA VAL A 66 -32.46 2.88 -20.58
C VAL A 66 -33.51 3.96 -20.79
N GLU A 67 -34.69 3.56 -21.24
CA GLU A 67 -35.82 4.48 -21.38
C GLU A 67 -36.38 4.94 -20.05
N LYS A 68 -36.48 4.00 -19.12
CA LYS A 68 -37.03 4.17 -17.78
C LYS A 68 -36.19 3.35 -16.80
N GLU A 69 -35.79 3.99 -15.70
CA GLU A 69 -35.11 3.34 -14.58
C GLU A 69 -36.10 2.45 -13.80
N THR A 70 -35.57 1.42 -13.15
CA THR A 70 -36.33 0.58 -12.21
C THR A 70 -36.28 1.21 -10.83
N GLU A 71 -37.42 1.25 -10.14
CA GLU A 71 -37.53 1.82 -8.80
C GLU A 71 -36.86 0.89 -7.78
N ILE A 72 -36.03 1.48 -6.91
CA ILE A 72 -35.49 0.80 -5.73
C ILE A 72 -36.47 0.92 -4.57
N VAL A 73 -36.56 -0.10 -3.72
CA VAL A 73 -37.37 -0.03 -2.50
C VAL A 73 -36.75 0.99 -1.55
N GLU A 74 -37.56 1.93 -1.06
CA GLU A 74 -37.16 2.96 -0.11
C GLU A 74 -37.95 2.82 1.20
N LEU A 75 -37.23 2.78 2.33
CA LEU A 75 -37.77 2.73 3.68
C LEU A 75 -37.38 3.99 4.45
N ASP A 76 -38.27 4.45 5.34
CA ASP A 76 -38.05 5.60 6.22
C ASP A 76 -37.52 5.18 7.62
N HIS A 77 -37.53 3.89 7.93
CA HIS A 77 -37.00 3.32 9.17
C HIS A 77 -36.48 1.90 8.96
N PHE A 78 -35.64 1.42 9.89
CA PHE A 78 -35.19 0.03 9.89
C PHE A 78 -36.32 -0.90 10.35
N PRO A 79 -36.66 -1.96 9.58
CA PRO A 79 -37.45 -3.06 10.11
C PRO A 79 -36.61 -3.88 11.11
N ASP A 80 -37.27 -4.76 11.87
CA ASP A 80 -36.56 -5.71 12.73
C ASP A 80 -35.72 -6.71 11.89
N PRO A 81 -34.68 -7.32 12.49
CA PRO A 81 -33.74 -8.17 11.75
C PRO A 81 -34.37 -9.36 11.00
N GLU A 82 -35.36 -10.01 11.61
CA GLU A 82 -36.05 -11.15 11.02
C GLU A 82 -36.90 -10.72 9.82
N THR A 83 -37.64 -9.62 9.94
CA THR A 83 -38.39 -9.01 8.83
C THR A 83 -37.44 -8.58 7.71
N PHE A 84 -36.31 -7.92 8.04
CA PHE A 84 -35.34 -7.50 7.03
C PHE A 84 -34.77 -8.70 6.25
N TYR A 85 -34.46 -9.78 6.97
CA TYR A 85 -33.96 -11.00 6.36
C TYR A 85 -34.96 -11.58 5.36
N LYS A 86 -36.20 -11.75 5.81
CA LYS A 86 -37.27 -12.40 5.04
C LYS A 86 -37.66 -11.60 3.79
N ASP A 87 -37.70 -10.28 3.90
CA ASP A 87 -38.26 -9.42 2.86
C ASP A 87 -37.20 -8.89 1.88
N TYR A 88 -35.92 -8.86 2.29
CA TYR A 88 -34.84 -8.30 1.47
C TYR A 88 -33.64 -9.24 1.28
N VAL A 89 -33.13 -9.84 2.37
CA VAL A 89 -31.96 -10.72 2.27
C VAL A 89 -32.27 -12.01 1.54
N TYR A 90 -33.19 -12.82 2.04
CA TYR A 90 -33.58 -14.08 1.40
C TYR A 90 -34.03 -13.92 -0.07
N PRO A 91 -34.91 -12.96 -0.45
CA PRO A 91 -35.35 -12.80 -1.82
C PRO A 91 -34.38 -12.03 -2.73
N SER A 92 -33.25 -11.55 -2.20
CA SER A 92 -32.25 -10.79 -2.96
C SER A 92 -32.81 -9.47 -3.54
N VAL A 93 -33.40 -8.64 -2.69
CA VAL A 93 -33.97 -7.35 -3.10
C VAL A 93 -33.17 -6.18 -2.52
N PRO A 94 -32.59 -5.30 -3.35
CA PRO A 94 -31.89 -4.12 -2.86
C PRO A 94 -32.87 -3.13 -2.24
N VAL A 95 -32.47 -2.51 -1.13
CA VAL A 95 -33.30 -1.56 -0.39
C VAL A 95 -32.46 -0.44 0.19
N ILE A 96 -32.98 0.77 0.12
CA ILE A 96 -32.40 1.94 0.79
C ILE A 96 -33.24 2.31 2.01
N VAL A 97 -32.58 2.51 3.15
CA VAL A 97 -33.18 3.03 4.38
C VAL A 97 -32.71 4.46 4.59
N ARG A 98 -33.64 5.41 4.52
CA ARG A 98 -33.36 6.85 4.62
C ARG A 98 -33.17 7.27 6.07
N GLY A 99 -32.05 7.92 6.35
CA GLY A 99 -31.77 8.52 7.65
C GLY A 99 -31.71 7.55 8.84
N GLY A 100 -31.67 6.23 8.62
CA GLY A 100 -31.64 5.23 9.68
C GLY A 100 -30.45 5.35 10.63
N LEU A 101 -29.36 5.97 10.16
CA LEU A 101 -28.09 6.07 10.89
C LEU A 101 -27.88 7.41 11.59
N LYS A 102 -28.86 8.32 11.54
CA LYS A 102 -28.74 9.69 12.12
C LYS A 102 -28.39 9.71 13.61
N HIS A 103 -28.67 8.63 14.33
CA HIS A 103 -28.39 8.47 15.75
C HIS A 103 -26.92 8.12 16.05
N TRP A 104 -26.13 7.73 15.05
CA TRP A 104 -24.71 7.38 15.26
C TRP A 104 -23.90 8.61 15.65
N PRO A 105 -23.08 8.53 16.73
CA PRO A 105 -22.13 9.59 17.08
C PRO A 105 -21.22 10.01 15.92
N ALA A 106 -20.82 9.07 15.05
CA ALA A 106 -20.01 9.31 13.87
C ALA A 106 -20.60 10.37 12.93
N MET A 107 -21.93 10.48 12.84
CA MET A 107 -22.60 11.47 11.97
C MET A 107 -22.28 12.91 12.35
N GLU A 108 -21.91 13.16 13.61
CA GLU A 108 -21.50 14.48 14.07
C GLU A 108 -20.01 14.58 14.32
N LYS A 109 -19.44 13.61 15.04
CA LYS A 109 -18.02 13.65 15.43
C LYS A 109 -17.08 13.59 14.22
N TRP A 110 -17.38 12.77 13.22
CA TRP A 110 -16.51 12.56 12.06
C TRP A 110 -16.65 13.69 11.01
N LYS A 111 -17.48 14.72 11.29
CA LYS A 111 -17.43 15.99 10.56
C LYS A 111 -16.16 16.78 10.87
N ASN A 112 -15.64 16.65 12.08
CA ASN A 112 -14.49 17.37 12.56
C ASN A 112 -13.19 16.58 12.29
N GLU A 113 -12.37 17.06 11.34
CA GLU A 113 -11.10 16.41 11.01
C GLU A 113 -10.09 16.50 12.17
N GLU A 114 -10.14 17.54 13.01
CA GLU A 114 -9.27 17.61 14.19
C GLU A 114 -9.65 16.55 15.24
N TYR A 115 -10.94 16.24 15.37
CA TYR A 115 -11.38 15.11 16.19
C TYR A 115 -10.82 13.78 15.66
N LEU A 116 -10.91 13.55 14.34
CA LEU A 116 -10.37 12.35 13.71
C LEU A 116 -8.84 12.25 13.88
N LYS A 117 -8.12 13.37 13.75
CA LYS A 117 -6.67 13.44 14.00
C LYS A 117 -6.32 13.14 15.45
N GLU A 118 -7.00 13.77 16.41
CA GLU A 118 -6.71 13.60 17.84
C GLU A 118 -7.01 12.18 18.32
N LYS A 119 -8.14 11.60 17.89
CA LYS A 119 -8.60 10.28 18.38
C LYS A 119 -8.06 9.10 17.59
N PHE A 120 -7.92 9.24 16.28
CA PHE A 120 -7.62 8.13 15.38
C PHE A 120 -6.42 8.41 14.47
N GLY A 121 -5.73 9.55 14.65
CA GLY A 121 -4.63 9.97 13.79
C GLY A 121 -3.49 8.97 13.70
N HIS A 122 -3.25 8.20 14.78
CA HIS A 122 -2.22 7.15 14.85
C HIS A 122 -2.57 5.87 14.09
N CYS A 123 -3.83 5.67 13.71
CA CYS A 123 -4.28 4.47 13.01
C CYS A 123 -3.67 4.42 11.61
N LEU A 124 -3.05 3.29 11.26
CA LEU A 124 -2.42 3.07 9.97
C LEU A 124 -3.38 2.39 9.01
N TYR A 125 -3.48 2.93 7.81
CA TYR A 125 -4.33 2.42 6.75
C TYR A 125 -3.53 2.17 5.49
N THR A 126 -3.95 1.18 4.71
CA THR A 126 -3.53 1.04 3.32
C THR A 126 -4.30 2.05 2.48
N ILE A 127 -3.59 2.99 1.87
CA ILE A 127 -4.12 4.07 1.05
C ILE A 127 -3.76 3.80 -0.40
N ARG A 128 -4.74 3.95 -1.29
CA ARG A 128 -4.55 3.85 -2.74
C ARG A 128 -4.23 5.23 -3.31
N LYS A 129 -3.21 5.27 -4.17
CA LYS A 129 -2.84 6.43 -4.99
C LYS A 129 -2.60 5.98 -6.42
N LYS A 130 -3.15 6.70 -7.40
CA LYS A 130 -2.76 6.52 -8.81
C LYS A 130 -1.34 7.06 -8.99
N VAL A 131 -0.35 6.18 -9.12
CA VAL A 131 1.08 6.55 -9.21
C VAL A 131 1.68 6.17 -10.56
N VAL A 132 1.31 5.01 -11.11
CA VAL A 132 1.92 4.48 -12.33
C VAL A 132 1.07 4.76 -13.57
N ASP A 133 -0.24 4.53 -13.49
CA ASP A 133 -1.23 4.90 -14.50
C ASP A 133 -2.64 4.95 -13.88
N GLU A 134 -3.65 5.28 -14.71
CA GLU A 134 -5.03 5.46 -14.26
C GLU A 134 -5.72 4.18 -13.77
N HIS A 135 -5.20 3.01 -14.19
CA HIS A 135 -5.82 1.70 -13.99
C HIS A 135 -5.13 0.89 -12.88
N HIS A 136 -3.89 1.25 -12.49
CA HIS A 136 -3.11 0.56 -11.46
C HIS A 136 -2.72 1.51 -10.31
N PRO A 137 -3.59 1.65 -9.28
CA PRO A 137 -3.21 2.40 -8.09
C PRO A 137 -2.13 1.65 -7.31
N ALA A 138 -1.10 2.39 -6.90
CA ALA A 138 -0.15 1.92 -5.92
C ALA A 138 -0.76 2.06 -4.53
N GLU A 139 -0.46 1.12 -3.66
CA GLU A 139 -0.89 1.14 -2.27
C GLU A 139 0.27 1.55 -1.35
N MET A 140 -0.02 2.37 -0.34
CA MET A 140 0.96 2.83 0.66
C MET A 140 0.35 2.83 2.06
N LEU A 141 1.18 2.65 3.08
CA LEU A 141 0.76 2.78 4.47
C LEU A 141 0.72 4.25 4.90
N MET A 142 -0.34 4.71 5.53
CA MET A 142 -0.37 6.08 6.02
C MET A 142 -1.20 6.18 7.29
N SER A 143 -0.77 7.04 8.21
CA SER A 143 -1.57 7.38 9.37
C SER A 143 -2.82 8.14 8.93
N LEU A 144 -3.91 8.09 9.71
CA LEU A 144 -5.09 8.89 9.39
C LEU A 144 -4.78 10.39 9.47
N ALA A 145 -3.91 10.82 10.38
CA ALA A 145 -3.55 12.23 10.49
C ALA A 145 -2.90 12.74 9.20
N ASP A 146 -1.93 11.98 8.69
CA ASP A 146 -1.24 12.30 7.44
C ASP A 146 -2.16 12.16 6.22
N PHE A 147 -3.10 11.21 6.26
CA PHE A 147 -4.16 11.11 5.25
C PHE A 147 -4.97 12.39 5.21
N LEU A 148 -5.48 12.86 6.35
CA LEU A 148 -6.31 14.06 6.45
C LEU A 148 -5.58 15.32 5.97
N ASP A 149 -4.26 15.39 6.18
CA ASP A 149 -3.44 16.52 5.70
C ASP A 149 -3.22 16.52 4.18
N ALA A 150 -3.25 15.35 3.53
CA ALA A 150 -2.87 15.21 2.13
C ALA A 150 -4.02 14.87 1.16
N TYR A 151 -5.09 14.20 1.62
CA TYR A 151 -6.02 13.49 0.74
C TYR A 151 -6.75 14.39 -0.26
N ARG A 152 -7.05 15.65 0.11
CA ARG A 152 -7.66 16.63 -0.80
C ARG A 152 -6.72 17.04 -1.92
N LYS A 153 -5.49 17.42 -1.56
CA LYS A 153 -4.48 17.94 -2.48
C LYS A 153 -3.95 16.87 -3.43
N GLU A 154 -3.85 15.64 -2.93
CA GLU A 154 -3.15 14.53 -3.59
C GLU A 154 -4.09 13.46 -4.15
N LYS A 155 -5.41 13.70 -4.11
CA LYS A 155 -6.48 12.79 -4.56
C LYS A 155 -6.29 11.36 -4.01
N LEU A 156 -6.07 11.26 -2.70
CA LEU A 156 -5.86 9.96 -2.04
C LEU A 156 -7.19 9.26 -1.74
N TYR A 157 -7.19 7.93 -1.83
CA TYR A 157 -8.35 7.11 -1.50
C TYR A 157 -8.02 6.09 -0.41
N LEU A 158 -8.68 6.24 0.74
CA LEU A 158 -8.64 5.26 1.83
C LEU A 158 -9.73 4.22 1.59
N THR A 159 -9.32 2.96 1.52
CA THR A 159 -10.17 1.78 1.41
C THR A 159 -9.56 0.69 2.28
N ALA A 160 -9.92 0.66 3.55
CA ALA A 160 -9.28 -0.21 4.53
C ALA A 160 -10.24 -0.49 5.69
N TYR A 161 -9.93 -1.53 6.46
CA TYR A 161 -10.65 -1.81 7.70
C TYR A 161 -10.57 -0.63 8.66
N ILE A 162 -11.59 -0.45 9.48
CA ILE A 162 -11.61 0.58 10.53
C ILE A 162 -10.69 0.27 11.70
N CYS A 163 -10.20 1.32 12.36
CA CYS A 163 -9.48 1.19 13.62
C CYS A 163 -10.41 0.75 14.76
N PRO A 164 -9.96 -0.08 15.72
CA PRO A 164 -10.79 -0.54 16.83
C PRO A 164 -11.43 0.59 17.62
N GLU A 165 -10.73 1.70 17.86
CA GLU A 165 -11.25 2.84 18.61
C GLU A 165 -12.44 3.51 17.90
N MET A 166 -12.52 3.42 16.58
CA MET A 166 -13.62 3.99 15.79
C MET A 166 -14.94 3.25 16.03
N THR A 167 -14.89 1.99 16.46
CA THR A 167 -16.08 1.15 16.72
C THR A 167 -16.94 1.65 17.88
N GLN A 168 -16.45 2.63 18.65
CA GLN A 168 -17.21 3.30 19.72
C GLN A 168 -18.19 4.36 19.19
N ASP A 169 -18.00 4.83 17.96
CA ASP A 169 -18.77 5.95 17.39
C ASP A 169 -19.97 5.52 16.53
N PHE A 170 -20.23 4.22 16.41
CA PHE A 170 -21.39 3.69 15.69
C PHE A 170 -21.84 2.34 16.28
N SER A 171 -23.05 1.91 15.92
CA SER A 171 -23.65 0.62 16.33
C SER A 171 -23.92 -0.25 15.11
N MET A 172 -24.35 -1.50 15.31
CA MET A 172 -24.92 -2.29 14.21
C MET A 172 -26.21 -1.61 13.71
N PRO A 173 -26.44 -1.48 12.38
CA PRO A 173 -27.73 -1.05 11.87
C PRO A 173 -28.84 -1.97 12.41
N SER A 174 -29.97 -1.40 12.84
CA SER A 174 -30.95 -2.15 13.63
C SER A 174 -31.58 -3.32 12.89
N CYS A 175 -31.66 -3.25 11.55
CA CYS A 175 -32.14 -4.33 10.69
C CYS A 175 -31.17 -5.52 10.55
N ILE A 176 -29.94 -5.40 11.08
CA ILE A 176 -28.97 -6.50 11.16
C ILE A 176 -28.34 -6.63 12.55
N GLY A 177 -28.92 -5.98 13.55
CA GLY A 177 -28.41 -5.98 14.92
C GLY A 177 -28.87 -7.19 15.72
N CYS A 178 -28.47 -8.40 15.31
CA CYS A 178 -28.67 -9.60 16.11
C CYS A 178 -27.60 -10.68 15.91
N ASP A 179 -27.57 -11.69 16.79
CA ASP A 179 -26.56 -12.75 16.78
C ASP A 179 -26.51 -13.54 15.46
N ALA A 180 -27.65 -13.75 14.79
CA ALA A 180 -27.68 -14.44 13.50
C ALA A 180 -26.85 -13.70 12.43
N TYR A 181 -26.93 -12.37 12.39
CA TYR A 181 -26.15 -11.53 11.48
C TYR A 181 -24.69 -11.42 11.88
N VAL A 182 -24.38 -11.32 13.18
CA VAL A 182 -22.99 -11.27 13.66
C VAL A 182 -22.18 -12.48 13.16
N LYS A 183 -22.80 -13.66 13.10
CA LYS A 183 -22.18 -14.90 12.59
C LYS A 183 -21.81 -14.84 11.12
N MET A 184 -22.48 -13.98 10.35
CA MET A 184 -22.28 -13.80 8.92
C MET A 184 -21.31 -12.67 8.61
N ILE A 185 -20.97 -11.79 9.56
CA ILE A 185 -20.06 -10.66 9.30
C ILE A 185 -18.70 -11.19 8.84
N LEU A 186 -18.26 -10.71 7.69
CA LEU A 186 -16.91 -10.91 7.18
C LEU A 186 -16.03 -9.75 7.58
N ASP A 187 -16.32 -8.59 7.00
CA ASP A 187 -15.42 -7.44 6.97
C ASP A 187 -16.22 -6.15 7.16
N MET A 188 -15.56 -5.13 7.69
CA MET A 188 -16.07 -3.77 7.73
C MET A 188 -15.02 -2.82 7.15
N ILE A 189 -15.35 -2.18 6.04
CA ILE A 189 -14.42 -1.38 5.25
C ILE A 189 -14.84 0.10 5.28
N LEU A 190 -13.90 0.96 5.63
CA LEU A 190 -13.99 2.41 5.54
C LEU A 190 -13.57 2.88 4.14
N PHE A 191 -14.43 3.67 3.53
CA PHE A 191 -14.19 4.34 2.26
C PHE A 191 -14.15 5.85 2.47
N PHE A 192 -12.98 6.47 2.29
CA PHE A 192 -12.78 7.90 2.50
C PHE A 192 -11.97 8.53 1.35
N ASN A 193 -12.57 9.51 0.66
CA ASN A 193 -11.96 10.30 -0.42
C ASN A 193 -12.54 11.74 -0.48
N THR A 194 -12.18 12.46 -1.54
CA THR A 194 -12.63 13.84 -1.85
C THR A 194 -13.61 13.93 -3.04
N GLY A 195 -14.36 12.86 -3.33
CA GLY A 195 -15.45 12.90 -4.31
C GLY A 195 -15.07 12.57 -5.75
N TRP A 196 -13.84 12.12 -6.03
CA TRP A 196 -13.35 11.81 -7.40
C TRP A 196 -13.36 10.32 -7.79
N THR A 197 -14.14 9.49 -7.10
CA THR A 197 -14.15 8.04 -7.36
C THR A 197 -15.24 7.65 -8.34
N ASN A 198 -14.85 6.82 -9.31
CA ASN A 198 -15.73 6.12 -10.23
C ASN A 198 -15.24 4.66 -10.30
N THR A 199 -16.12 3.70 -10.01
CA THR A 199 -15.79 2.28 -10.18
C THR A 199 -16.17 1.80 -11.56
N GLU A 200 -15.52 0.74 -12.03
CA GLU A 200 -16.08 -0.09 -13.11
C GLU A 200 -17.39 -0.74 -12.64
N VAL A 201 -18.18 -1.27 -13.57
CA VAL A 201 -19.33 -2.12 -13.21
C VAL A 201 -18.79 -3.49 -12.82
N HIS A 202 -19.05 -3.91 -11.59
CA HIS A 202 -18.57 -5.17 -11.04
C HIS A 202 -19.58 -5.81 -10.09
N ILE A 203 -19.37 -7.07 -9.74
CA ILE A 203 -20.06 -7.74 -8.65
C ILE A 203 -19.17 -7.82 -7.42
N ASP A 204 -19.79 -7.70 -6.25
CA ASP A 204 -19.20 -8.17 -5.02
C ASP A 204 -19.87 -9.50 -4.63
N PRO A 205 -19.07 -10.51 -4.26
CA PRO A 205 -19.59 -11.83 -3.94
C PRO A 205 -20.03 -11.96 -2.46
N TYR A 206 -20.56 -10.87 -1.89
CA TYR A 206 -21.01 -10.78 -0.50
C TYR A 206 -22.23 -9.87 -0.39
N GLU A 207 -23.00 -10.03 0.69
CA GLU A 207 -24.06 -9.10 1.04
C GLU A 207 -23.46 -7.78 1.53
N ILE A 208 -23.84 -6.64 0.95
CA ILE A 208 -23.26 -5.33 1.28
C ILE A 208 -24.30 -4.47 2.01
N PHE A 209 -23.93 -3.99 3.19
CA PHE A 209 -24.68 -2.96 3.92
C PHE A 209 -23.85 -1.68 3.91
N TYR A 210 -24.13 -0.82 2.93
CA TYR A 210 -23.37 0.40 2.72
C TYR A 210 -23.99 1.58 3.46
N THR A 211 -23.21 2.21 4.32
CA THR A 211 -23.62 3.36 5.12
C THR A 211 -22.93 4.63 4.67
N GLN A 212 -23.67 5.73 4.57
CA GLN A 212 -23.10 7.02 4.17
C GLN A 212 -23.00 7.96 5.37
N ILE A 213 -21.77 8.34 5.72
CA ILE A 213 -21.49 9.17 6.92
C ILE A 213 -21.26 10.63 6.52
N ARG A 214 -20.51 10.88 5.44
CA ARG A 214 -20.20 12.22 4.94
C ARG A 214 -20.36 12.31 3.43
N GLY A 215 -21.00 13.36 2.92
CA GLY A 215 -21.22 13.55 1.50
C GLY A 215 -22.29 12.60 0.92
N LYS A 216 -22.26 12.41 -0.39
CA LYS A 216 -23.25 11.62 -1.15
C LYS A 216 -22.60 10.69 -2.16
N ARG A 217 -23.20 9.54 -2.44
CA ARG A 217 -22.73 8.59 -3.46
C ARG A 217 -23.89 8.17 -4.35
N GLN A 218 -23.63 8.08 -5.65
CA GLN A 218 -24.56 7.49 -6.59
C GLN A 218 -24.19 6.03 -6.81
N TRP A 219 -25.17 5.16 -6.69
CA TRP A 219 -25.10 3.74 -6.98
C TRP A 219 -26.03 3.42 -8.15
N ILE A 220 -25.51 2.67 -9.10
CA ILE A 220 -26.24 2.18 -10.26
C ILE A 220 -26.17 0.66 -10.20
N LEU A 221 -27.30 0.01 -9.98
CA LEU A 221 -27.37 -1.44 -9.78
C LEU A 221 -28.08 -2.13 -10.95
N THR A 222 -27.67 -3.36 -11.21
CA THR A 222 -28.28 -4.28 -12.18
C THR A 222 -28.39 -5.67 -11.55
N PRO A 223 -29.54 -6.37 -11.70
CA PRO A 223 -29.74 -7.66 -11.08
C PRO A 223 -28.82 -8.73 -11.67
N PRO A 224 -28.50 -9.80 -10.92
CA PRO A 224 -27.66 -10.90 -11.40
C PRO A 224 -28.14 -11.52 -12.72
N SER A 225 -29.47 -11.62 -12.91
CA SER A 225 -30.09 -12.19 -14.12
C SER A 225 -29.77 -11.44 -15.42
N ASP A 226 -29.35 -10.19 -15.29
CA ASP A 226 -29.03 -9.29 -16.40
C ASP A 226 -27.52 -9.23 -16.66
N GLY A 227 -26.70 -9.96 -15.91
CA GLY A 227 -25.24 -10.05 -16.10
C GLY A 227 -24.82 -10.43 -17.52
N LYS A 228 -25.60 -11.29 -18.19
CA LYS A 228 -25.44 -11.67 -19.61
C LYS A 228 -25.50 -10.49 -20.59
N TYR A 229 -25.98 -9.32 -20.16
CA TYR A 229 -26.03 -8.09 -20.97
C TYR A 229 -24.82 -7.19 -20.73
N LEU A 230 -23.99 -7.50 -19.73
CA LEU A 230 -22.83 -6.72 -19.30
C LEU A 230 -21.51 -7.27 -19.84
N HIS A 231 -21.54 -8.33 -20.66
CA HIS A 231 -20.36 -8.87 -21.37
C HIS A 231 -19.21 -9.27 -20.42
N THR A 232 -19.52 -9.76 -19.21
CA THR A 232 -18.49 -10.02 -18.20
C THR A 232 -17.62 -11.24 -18.57
N GLU A 233 -18.14 -12.13 -19.42
CA GLU A 233 -17.37 -13.23 -20.01
C GLU A 233 -16.17 -12.80 -20.87
N GLU A 234 -16.11 -11.52 -21.30
CA GLU A 234 -15.03 -11.00 -22.14
C GLU A 234 -13.75 -10.64 -21.34
N PHE A 235 -13.77 -10.70 -19.99
CA PHE A 235 -12.63 -10.40 -19.13
C PHE A 235 -12.00 -11.66 -18.50
N PRO A 236 -10.95 -12.26 -19.09
CA PRO A 236 -10.37 -13.52 -18.60
C PRO A 236 -9.58 -13.41 -17.29
N TYR A 237 -9.35 -12.20 -16.76
CA TYR A 237 -8.49 -11.97 -15.59
C TYR A 237 -9.23 -11.47 -14.34
N HIS A 238 -10.52 -11.13 -14.46
CA HIS A 238 -11.33 -10.57 -13.37
C HIS A 238 -12.81 -10.96 -13.56
N ALA A 239 -13.20 -12.10 -12.99
CA ALA A 239 -14.57 -12.60 -13.01
C ALA A 239 -15.57 -11.53 -12.51
N GLY A 240 -16.62 -11.28 -13.28
CA GLY A 240 -17.73 -10.40 -12.93
C GLY A 240 -17.51 -8.89 -13.13
N MET A 241 -16.55 -8.47 -13.96
CA MET A 241 -16.38 -7.07 -14.36
C MET A 241 -16.84 -6.81 -15.80
N CYS A 242 -17.51 -5.68 -16.01
CA CYS A 242 -17.94 -5.24 -17.35
C CYS A 242 -16.77 -4.56 -18.10
N PRO A 243 -16.47 -4.94 -19.36
CA PRO A 243 -15.40 -4.35 -20.17
C PRO A 243 -15.73 -2.96 -20.73
N ALA A 244 -16.93 -2.42 -20.50
CA ALA A 244 -17.35 -1.15 -21.06
C ALA A 244 -16.79 0.03 -20.25
N ASP A 245 -16.37 1.09 -20.95
CA ASP A 245 -16.05 2.37 -20.32
C ASP A 245 -17.31 2.96 -19.70
N VAL A 246 -17.33 3.03 -18.37
CA VAL A 246 -18.49 3.51 -17.58
C VAL A 246 -18.75 5.01 -17.73
N ASP A 247 -17.77 5.78 -18.20
CA ASP A 247 -17.93 7.21 -18.46
C ASP A 247 -18.41 7.51 -19.88
N ALA A 248 -18.18 6.59 -20.82
CA ALA A 248 -18.60 6.69 -22.20
C ALA A 248 -18.91 5.30 -22.82
N VAL A 249 -20.11 4.78 -22.56
CA VAL A 249 -20.49 3.42 -23.00
C VAL A 249 -20.74 3.37 -24.50
N ASP A 250 -19.88 2.64 -25.20
CA ASP A 250 -20.03 2.36 -26.63
C ASP A 250 -21.10 1.30 -26.88
N LEU A 251 -22.35 1.76 -27.07
CA LEU A 251 -23.48 0.90 -27.44
C LEU A 251 -23.44 0.33 -28.87
N ILE A 252 -22.47 0.72 -29.71
CA ILE A 252 -22.23 0.04 -30.99
C ILE A 252 -21.43 -1.23 -30.73
N LYS A 253 -20.42 -1.15 -29.85
CA LYS A 253 -19.62 -2.30 -29.42
C LYS A 253 -20.37 -3.22 -28.45
N TYR A 254 -21.09 -2.65 -27.49
CA TYR A 254 -21.82 -3.38 -26.43
C TYR A 254 -23.32 -3.06 -26.46
N PRO A 255 -24.05 -3.43 -27.53
CA PRO A 255 -25.45 -3.02 -27.72
C PRO A 255 -26.39 -3.58 -26.64
N ASN A 256 -26.04 -4.72 -26.04
CA ASN A 256 -26.88 -5.39 -25.05
C ASN A 256 -26.92 -4.69 -23.71
N ILE A 257 -25.96 -3.81 -23.36
CA ILE A 257 -25.98 -3.05 -22.10
C ILE A 257 -27.28 -2.25 -21.94
N SER A 258 -27.85 -1.77 -23.04
CA SER A 258 -29.13 -1.06 -23.05
C SER A 258 -30.35 -1.90 -22.60
N LYS A 259 -30.19 -3.23 -22.53
CA LYS A 259 -31.24 -4.17 -22.11
C LYS A 259 -31.20 -4.48 -20.61
N ALA A 260 -30.11 -4.16 -19.93
CA ALA A 260 -29.99 -4.38 -18.49
C ALA A 260 -30.93 -3.46 -17.71
N ALA A 261 -31.60 -3.99 -16.70
CA ALA A 261 -32.35 -3.18 -15.75
C ALA A 261 -31.37 -2.28 -14.96
N ILE A 262 -31.73 -1.00 -14.87
CA ILE A 262 -30.95 0.02 -14.16
C ILE A 262 -31.74 0.50 -12.95
N TYR A 263 -31.21 0.27 -11.76
CA TYR A 263 -31.67 0.86 -10.51
C TYR A 263 -30.70 1.98 -10.12
N ASN A 264 -31.15 3.22 -10.15
CA ASN A 264 -30.31 4.38 -9.87
C ASN A 264 -30.71 4.97 -8.51
N VAL A 265 -29.76 5.02 -7.59
CA VAL A 265 -30.01 5.53 -6.23
C VAL A 265 -28.87 6.42 -5.77
N THR A 266 -29.21 7.57 -5.19
CA THR A 266 -28.24 8.41 -4.48
C THR A 266 -28.43 8.24 -2.98
N ILE A 267 -27.37 7.81 -2.29
CA ILE A 267 -27.32 7.74 -0.83
C ILE A 267 -26.77 9.05 -0.25
N ASN A 268 -27.43 9.58 0.77
CA ASN A 268 -27.05 10.81 1.47
C ASN A 268 -26.58 10.50 2.91
N GLU A 269 -25.99 11.48 3.59
CA GLU A 269 -25.58 11.37 4.98
C GLU A 269 -26.71 10.81 5.88
N GLY A 270 -26.44 9.69 6.54
CA GLY A 270 -27.36 8.99 7.43
C GLY A 270 -28.17 7.87 6.76
N ASP A 271 -28.08 7.72 5.44
CA ASP A 271 -28.74 6.64 4.70
C ASP A 271 -27.91 5.34 4.75
N MET A 272 -28.60 4.21 4.61
CA MET A 272 -28.01 2.89 4.39
C MET A 272 -28.59 2.24 3.13
N LEU A 273 -27.75 1.73 2.24
CA LEU A 273 -28.14 0.92 1.10
C LEU A 273 -27.74 -0.54 1.34
N TYR A 274 -28.68 -1.45 1.22
CA TYR A 274 -28.42 -2.88 1.13
C TYR A 274 -28.31 -3.28 -0.35
N VAL A 275 -27.17 -3.85 -0.74
CA VAL A 275 -26.92 -4.41 -2.06
C VAL A 275 -26.76 -5.93 -1.89
N PRO A 276 -27.65 -6.73 -2.48
CA PRO A 276 -27.56 -8.17 -2.32
C PRO A 276 -26.32 -8.73 -3.03
N GLU A 277 -25.77 -9.84 -2.51
CA GLU A 277 -24.69 -10.59 -3.15
C GLU A 277 -25.00 -10.85 -4.63
N ALA A 278 -23.97 -10.76 -5.47
CA ALA A 278 -24.01 -10.97 -6.91
C ALA A 278 -24.73 -9.88 -7.73
N TRP A 279 -25.22 -8.81 -7.10
CA TRP A 279 -25.71 -7.65 -7.84
C TRP A 279 -24.56 -6.88 -8.48
N PHE A 280 -24.69 -6.64 -9.78
CA PHE A 280 -23.80 -5.76 -10.50
C PHE A 280 -24.03 -4.34 -10.06
N HIS A 281 -22.95 -3.61 -9.84
CA HIS A 281 -23.04 -2.23 -9.41
C HIS A 281 -21.89 -1.38 -9.93
N GLN A 282 -22.22 -0.10 -10.11
CA GLN A 282 -21.27 0.97 -10.39
C GLN A 282 -21.50 2.07 -9.37
N VAL A 283 -20.42 2.58 -8.78
CA VAL A 283 -20.46 3.61 -7.75
C VAL A 283 -19.66 4.82 -8.22
N ARG A 284 -20.29 6.00 -8.17
CA ARG A 284 -19.60 7.26 -8.42
C ARG A 284 -19.90 8.31 -7.37
N THR A 285 -18.91 9.17 -7.16
CA THR A 285 -19.01 10.39 -6.39
C THR A 285 -18.84 11.58 -7.32
N THR A 286 -19.53 12.68 -7.03
CA THR A 286 -19.30 13.96 -7.72
C THR A 286 -18.20 14.76 -7.02
N GLU A 287 -17.36 15.41 -7.80
CA GLU A 287 -16.27 16.27 -7.32
C GLU A 287 -16.75 17.32 -6.31
N GLY A 288 -15.97 17.57 -5.26
CA GLY A 288 -16.07 18.80 -4.45
C GLY A 288 -16.14 18.63 -2.94
N ASP A 289 -16.60 17.49 -2.42
CA ASP A 289 -16.82 17.30 -0.97
C ASP A 289 -16.14 16.07 -0.39
N THR A 290 -15.84 16.14 0.91
CA THR A 290 -15.38 15.00 1.71
C THR A 290 -16.42 13.89 1.65
N ASN A 291 -16.01 12.71 1.20
CA ASN A 291 -16.89 11.55 1.10
C ASN A 291 -16.41 10.43 2.02
N MET A 292 -17.29 9.98 2.91
CA MET A 292 -16.99 8.95 3.89
C MET A 292 -18.16 7.98 4.02
N GLY A 293 -17.88 6.68 3.95
CA GLY A 293 -18.88 5.64 4.23
C GLY A 293 -18.23 4.38 4.80
N LEU A 294 -19.05 3.56 5.47
CA LEU A 294 -18.66 2.23 5.93
C LEU A 294 -19.49 1.18 5.20
N ALA A 295 -18.86 0.14 4.70
CA ALA A 295 -19.58 -1.05 4.24
C ALA A 295 -19.39 -2.19 5.23
N LEU A 296 -20.49 -2.84 5.60
CA LEU A 296 -20.44 -4.15 6.26
C LEU A 296 -20.67 -5.22 5.21
N TYR A 297 -19.73 -6.16 5.11
CA TYR A 297 -19.82 -7.31 4.21
C TYR A 297 -20.23 -8.55 4.99
N LEU A 298 -21.26 -9.25 4.52
CA LEU A 298 -21.76 -10.47 5.15
C LEU A 298 -21.66 -11.67 4.19
N ASN A 299 -21.23 -12.80 4.75
CA ASN A 299 -21.21 -14.09 4.08
C ASN A 299 -22.48 -14.87 4.39
N HIS A 300 -23.47 -14.75 3.51
CA HIS A 300 -24.74 -15.44 3.67
C HIS A 300 -24.74 -16.83 3.03
N THR A 301 -24.47 -16.89 1.74
CA THR A 301 -24.54 -18.11 0.91
C THR A 301 -23.19 -18.82 0.78
N SER A 302 -22.08 -18.09 0.94
CA SER A 302 -20.70 -18.54 0.65
C SER A 302 -20.46 -18.96 -0.78
N CYS A 303 -21.13 -18.30 -1.73
CA CYS A 303 -21.10 -18.58 -3.16
C CYS A 303 -19.70 -18.83 -3.73
N ILE A 304 -18.72 -17.94 -3.48
CA ILE A 304 -17.33 -18.08 -3.95
C ILE A 304 -16.73 -19.45 -3.61
N THR A 305 -17.08 -19.98 -2.44
CA THR A 305 -16.50 -21.24 -1.93
C THR A 305 -17.33 -22.47 -2.25
N ARG A 306 -18.63 -22.31 -2.53
CA ARG A 306 -19.58 -23.41 -2.74
C ARG A 306 -19.88 -23.66 -4.21
N CYS A 307 -19.71 -22.67 -5.06
CA CYS A 307 -19.96 -22.76 -6.48
C CYS A 307 -18.63 -23.08 -7.21
N PRO A 308 -18.64 -23.94 -8.24
CA PRO A 308 -17.46 -24.19 -9.04
C PRO A 308 -17.00 -22.91 -9.75
N ASP A 309 -15.68 -22.79 -9.96
CA ASP A 309 -15.06 -21.71 -10.74
C ASP A 309 -15.33 -21.97 -12.24
N THR A 310 -16.44 -21.41 -12.73
CA THR A 310 -16.97 -21.57 -14.10
C THR A 310 -16.97 -20.22 -14.82
N ASP A 311 -17.59 -20.11 -16.00
CA ASP A 311 -17.88 -18.78 -16.53
C ASP A 311 -18.82 -18.00 -15.60
N ASP A 312 -18.79 -16.67 -15.70
CA ASP A 312 -19.52 -15.77 -14.82
C ASP A 312 -21.02 -16.04 -14.80
N ILE A 313 -21.61 -16.44 -15.92
CA ILE A 313 -23.05 -16.67 -16.02
C ILE A 313 -23.41 -17.92 -15.23
N GLU A 314 -22.70 -19.03 -15.44
CA GLU A 314 -22.90 -20.27 -14.69
C GLU A 314 -22.60 -20.07 -13.20
N PHE A 315 -21.58 -19.28 -12.86
CA PHE A 315 -21.26 -18.93 -11.48
C PHE A 315 -22.44 -18.21 -10.82
N LEU A 316 -23.00 -17.18 -11.47
CA LEU A 316 -24.14 -16.41 -10.94
C LEU A 316 -25.40 -17.27 -10.80
N GLU A 317 -25.69 -18.16 -11.75
CA GLU A 317 -26.82 -19.10 -11.65
C GLU A 317 -26.67 -20.03 -10.45
N ASN A 318 -25.47 -20.59 -10.25
CA ASN A 318 -25.15 -21.42 -9.09
C ASN A 318 -25.28 -20.62 -7.77
N CYS A 319 -24.87 -19.35 -7.76
CA CYS A 319 -25.04 -18.47 -6.61
C CYS A 319 -26.52 -18.26 -6.24
N MET A 320 -27.35 -17.98 -7.25
CA MET A 320 -28.79 -17.81 -7.06
C MET A 320 -29.45 -19.09 -6.56
N GLU A 321 -29.02 -20.26 -7.03
CA GLU A 321 -29.52 -21.54 -6.55
C GLU A 321 -29.07 -21.85 -5.12
N ALA A 322 -27.81 -21.55 -4.78
CA ALA A 322 -27.30 -21.66 -3.41
C ALA A 322 -28.10 -20.79 -2.43
N ARG A 323 -28.51 -19.57 -2.83
CA ARG A 323 -29.39 -18.72 -2.01
C ARG A 323 -30.73 -19.39 -1.73
N LYS A 324 -31.36 -20.05 -2.71
CA LYS A 324 -32.64 -20.75 -2.51
C LYS A 324 -32.55 -21.91 -1.52
N GLN A 325 -31.35 -22.44 -1.29
CA GLN A 325 -31.09 -23.50 -0.32
C GLN A 325 -30.89 -22.96 1.11
N THR A 326 -30.75 -21.64 1.29
CA THR A 326 -30.66 -21.03 2.63
C THR A 326 -32.03 -21.03 3.33
N PRO A 327 -32.06 -20.99 4.67
CA PRO A 327 -33.32 -20.86 5.41
C PRO A 327 -34.09 -19.59 4.99
N LYS A 328 -35.42 -19.70 4.86
CA LYS A 328 -36.32 -18.57 4.51
C LYS A 328 -36.46 -17.54 5.62
N GLU A 329 -36.21 -17.94 6.85
CA GLU A 329 -36.35 -17.13 8.05
C GLU A 329 -35.13 -17.40 8.93
N ILE A 330 -34.76 -16.39 9.73
CA ILE A 330 -33.73 -16.50 10.77
C ILE A 330 -34.36 -16.32 12.13
N THR A 331 -33.63 -16.69 13.18
CA THR A 331 -34.04 -16.45 14.57
C THR A 331 -32.95 -15.66 15.27
N CYS A 332 -33.30 -14.50 15.80
CA CYS A 332 -32.41 -13.69 16.61
C CYS A 332 -32.61 -14.03 18.08
N ASN A 333 -31.66 -14.77 18.65
CA ASN A 333 -31.69 -15.12 20.08
C ASN A 333 -31.21 -13.95 20.94
N GLU A 334 -30.32 -13.13 20.39
CA GLU A 334 -29.75 -11.98 21.09
C GLU A 334 -29.69 -10.76 20.18
N ARG A 335 -30.03 -9.59 20.72
CA ARG A 335 -30.04 -8.30 20.03
C ARG A 335 -28.72 -7.55 20.23
N THR A 336 -28.27 -6.85 19.19
CA THR A 336 -27.01 -6.08 19.16
C THR A 336 -27.16 -4.67 18.55
N ASP A 337 -28.39 -4.27 18.19
CA ASP A 337 -28.71 -3.02 17.49
C ASP A 337 -28.52 -1.74 18.32
N ASN A 338 -28.57 -1.84 19.66
CA ASN A 338 -28.57 -0.69 20.56
C ASN A 338 -27.28 -0.53 21.38
N ILE A 339 -26.22 -1.24 21.02
CA ILE A 339 -24.92 -1.14 21.68
C ILE A 339 -23.86 -0.68 20.68
N PRO A 340 -22.80 0.02 21.14
CA PRO A 340 -21.67 0.34 20.28
C PRO A 340 -21.10 -0.93 19.63
N TYR A 341 -20.61 -0.81 18.39
CA TYR A 341 -20.01 -1.94 17.69
C TYR A 341 -18.82 -2.52 18.47
N SER A 342 -18.09 -1.69 19.21
CA SER A 342 -17.03 -2.14 20.14
C SER A 342 -17.51 -3.20 21.14
N ALA A 343 -18.73 -3.08 21.66
CA ALA A 343 -19.30 -4.05 22.59
C ALA A 343 -19.71 -5.36 21.89
N VAL A 344 -20.09 -5.29 20.61
CA VAL A 344 -20.33 -6.47 19.78
C VAL A 344 -19.01 -7.20 19.55
N VAL A 345 -17.95 -6.49 19.15
CA VAL A 345 -16.61 -7.09 18.96
C VAL A 345 -16.13 -7.74 20.25
N GLU A 346 -16.18 -7.05 21.38
CA GLU A 346 -15.70 -7.59 22.66
C GLU A 346 -16.44 -8.87 23.07
N LYS A 347 -17.75 -8.94 22.83
CA LYS A 347 -18.57 -10.10 23.16
C LYS A 347 -18.30 -11.30 22.26
N TYR A 348 -17.98 -11.07 20.99
CA TYR A 348 -17.96 -12.11 19.97
C TYR A 348 -16.56 -12.43 19.42
N LYS A 349 -15.52 -11.66 19.75
CA LYS A 349 -14.15 -11.82 19.22
C LYS A 349 -13.57 -13.22 19.39
N ASP A 350 -13.85 -13.88 20.51
CA ASP A 350 -13.31 -15.22 20.81
C ASP A 350 -14.02 -16.31 20.00
N ILE A 351 -15.23 -16.03 19.51
CA ILE A 351 -16.06 -16.96 18.72
C ILE A 351 -15.89 -16.67 17.22
N TYR A 352 -15.74 -15.40 16.86
CA TYR A 352 -15.59 -14.92 15.49
C TYR A 352 -14.34 -14.02 15.38
N PRO A 353 -13.14 -14.62 15.29
CA PRO A 353 -11.88 -13.88 15.19
C PRO A 353 -11.83 -12.91 14.01
N ARG A 354 -12.68 -13.11 12.99
CA ARG A 354 -12.80 -12.21 11.84
C ARG A 354 -13.15 -10.76 12.23
N LEU A 355 -13.82 -10.57 13.36
CA LEU A 355 -14.10 -9.25 13.91
C LEU A 355 -12.81 -8.47 14.32
N LEU A 356 -11.67 -9.16 14.44
CA LEU A 356 -10.35 -8.59 14.78
C LEU A 356 -9.39 -8.47 13.59
N ILE A 357 -9.78 -8.81 12.35
CA ILE A 357 -8.86 -8.87 11.18
C ILE A 357 -8.01 -7.61 11.01
N HIS A 358 -8.55 -6.42 11.32
CA HIS A 358 -7.79 -5.19 11.26
C HIS A 358 -6.59 -5.17 12.23
N GLU A 359 -6.78 -5.59 13.49
CA GLU A 359 -5.71 -5.59 14.50
C GLU A 359 -4.56 -6.51 14.09
N GLU A 360 -4.88 -7.68 13.53
CA GLU A 360 -3.91 -8.62 13.00
C GLU A 360 -3.14 -8.01 11.81
N LYS A 361 -3.84 -7.43 10.83
CA LYS A 361 -3.22 -6.78 9.66
C LYS A 361 -2.35 -5.59 10.07
N GLN A 362 -2.79 -4.75 11.02
CA GLN A 362 -1.97 -3.66 11.54
C GLN A 362 -0.72 -4.18 12.27
N THR A 363 -0.85 -5.26 13.03
CA THR A 363 0.27 -5.88 13.73
C THR A 363 1.29 -6.42 12.74
N GLU A 364 0.83 -7.14 11.71
CA GLU A 364 1.68 -7.64 10.63
C GLU A 364 2.45 -6.50 9.95
N MET A 365 1.76 -5.42 9.56
CA MET A 365 2.39 -4.27 8.88
C MET A 365 3.39 -3.51 9.77
N LYS A 366 3.19 -3.52 11.09
CA LYS A 366 4.13 -2.96 12.08
C LYS A 366 5.29 -3.90 12.40
N THR A 367 5.15 -5.21 12.14
CA THR A 367 6.15 -6.21 12.51
C THR A 367 7.42 -6.05 11.67
N SER A 368 8.58 -5.99 12.32
CA SER A 368 9.86 -5.93 11.62
C SER A 368 10.28 -7.33 11.17
N VAL A 369 10.56 -7.49 9.88
CA VAL A 369 11.23 -8.69 9.37
C VAL A 369 12.71 -8.60 9.76
N THR A 370 13.20 -9.60 10.51
CA THR A 370 14.56 -9.61 11.06
C THR A 370 15.39 -10.76 10.51
N THR A 371 16.71 -10.61 10.59
CA THR A 371 17.70 -11.65 10.32
C THR A 371 18.63 -11.81 11.53
N LEU A 372 19.04 -13.03 11.82
CA LEU A 372 19.96 -13.32 12.92
C LEU A 372 21.40 -13.02 12.48
N LEU A 373 22.08 -12.12 13.20
CA LEU A 373 23.48 -11.82 12.98
C LEU A 373 24.39 -12.86 13.64
N GLN A 374 25.67 -12.88 13.24
CA GLN A 374 26.66 -13.78 13.86
C GLN A 374 26.92 -13.50 15.33
N SER A 375 26.65 -12.28 15.79
CA SER A 375 26.66 -11.89 17.20
C SER A 375 25.52 -12.52 18.00
N GLY A 376 24.55 -13.17 17.36
CA GLY A 376 23.35 -13.74 18.01
C GLY A 376 22.21 -12.72 18.19
N HIS A 377 22.41 -11.47 17.79
CA HIS A 377 21.37 -10.44 17.84
C HIS A 377 20.55 -10.40 16.54
N SER A 378 19.25 -10.16 16.67
CA SER A 378 18.35 -9.99 15.52
C SER A 378 18.43 -8.56 14.98
N MET A 379 18.57 -8.41 13.67
CA MET A 379 18.64 -7.13 12.98
C MET A 379 17.51 -7.02 11.95
N PRO A 380 16.75 -5.92 11.89
CA PRO A 380 15.77 -5.72 10.81
C PRO A 380 16.44 -5.71 9.42
N VAL A 381 15.77 -6.26 8.41
CA VAL A 381 16.32 -6.33 7.03
C VAL A 381 16.11 -5.04 6.23
N GLN A 382 15.28 -4.13 6.74
CA GLN A 382 15.02 -2.82 6.17
C GLN A 382 15.15 -1.74 7.24
N GLY A 383 15.76 -0.61 6.88
CA GLY A 383 15.96 0.52 7.79
C GLY A 383 15.95 1.88 7.11
N LEU A 384 16.10 2.91 7.94
CA LEU A 384 16.16 4.30 7.53
C LEU A 384 17.57 4.88 7.72
N SER A 385 18.09 5.56 6.69
CA SER A 385 19.34 6.33 6.81
C SER A 385 19.01 7.74 7.28
N LEU A 386 19.57 8.14 8.43
CA LEU A 386 19.47 9.51 8.94
C LEU A 386 20.61 10.42 8.43
N THR A 387 21.46 9.87 7.57
CA THR A 387 22.60 10.58 6.99
C THR A 387 22.18 11.76 6.13
N ARG A 388 22.85 12.90 6.26
CA ARG A 388 22.64 14.13 5.46
C ARG A 388 21.24 14.73 5.57
N LEU A 389 20.55 14.51 6.70
CA LEU A 389 19.28 15.18 7.00
C LEU A 389 19.52 16.44 7.83
N GLY A 390 18.77 17.52 7.54
CA GLY A 390 18.83 18.72 8.35
C GLY A 390 18.14 18.55 9.71
N LYS A 391 18.56 19.32 10.72
CA LYS A 391 18.00 19.28 12.09
C LYS A 391 16.47 19.30 12.15
N GLU A 392 15.86 20.20 11.40
CA GLU A 392 14.40 20.36 11.37
C GLU A 392 13.68 19.12 10.82
N GLN A 393 14.31 18.42 9.86
CA GLN A 393 13.72 17.24 9.23
C GLN A 393 13.90 15.98 10.07
N LEU A 394 14.99 15.87 10.83
CA LEU A 394 15.31 14.68 11.64
C LEU A 394 14.17 14.31 12.59
N GLY A 395 13.62 15.31 13.29
CA GLY A 395 12.56 15.10 14.29
C GLY A 395 11.31 14.43 13.70
N THR A 396 10.73 15.08 12.70
CA THR A 396 9.54 14.57 12.00
C THR A 396 9.82 13.23 11.31
N THR A 397 10.99 13.10 10.68
CA THR A 397 11.39 11.88 9.96
C THR A 397 11.46 10.67 10.88
N VAL A 398 12.11 10.77 12.03
CA VAL A 398 12.24 9.66 12.98
C VAL A 398 10.87 9.30 13.57
N ARG A 399 10.03 10.28 13.93
CA ARG A 399 8.68 10.02 14.46
C ARG A 399 7.81 9.27 13.44
N HIS A 400 7.82 9.71 12.18
CA HIS A 400 7.12 9.04 11.09
C HIS A 400 7.64 7.62 10.85
N ALA A 401 8.96 7.43 10.88
CA ALA A 401 9.56 6.11 10.71
C ALA A 401 9.14 5.15 11.84
N LEU A 402 9.18 5.59 13.10
CA LEU A 402 8.75 4.78 14.24
C LEU A 402 7.26 4.42 14.15
N LEU A 403 6.42 5.37 13.76
CA LEU A 403 4.99 5.17 13.52
C LEU A 403 4.74 4.10 12.46
N LEU A 404 5.48 4.14 11.34
CA LEU A 404 5.41 3.17 10.24
C LEU A 404 6.08 1.81 10.54
N GLY A 405 6.60 1.62 11.76
CA GLY A 405 7.20 0.35 12.18
C GLY A 405 8.68 0.17 11.81
N TYR A 406 9.39 1.22 11.39
CA TYR A 406 10.85 1.13 11.24
C TYR A 406 11.51 0.91 12.59
N ARG A 407 12.44 -0.05 12.63
CA ARG A 407 13.23 -0.39 13.82
C ARG A 407 14.73 -0.47 13.56
N LEU A 408 15.20 -0.10 12.37
CA LEU A 408 16.62 -0.03 12.05
C LEU A 408 16.99 1.38 11.60
N PHE A 409 17.89 2.02 12.32
CA PHE A 409 18.33 3.39 12.05
C PHE A 409 19.84 3.46 11.88
N LEU A 410 20.28 3.99 10.74
CA LEU A 410 21.68 4.30 10.47
C LEU A 410 21.93 5.79 10.71
N THR A 411 22.68 6.12 11.75
CA THR A 411 23.04 7.51 12.05
C THR A 411 24.09 8.02 11.06
N ASP A 412 24.19 9.34 10.93
CA ASP A 412 25.40 9.96 10.40
C ASP A 412 26.46 10.00 11.51
N PRO A 413 27.76 10.08 11.19
CA PRO A 413 28.78 10.37 12.18
C PRO A 413 28.77 11.88 12.51
N ASP A 414 27.58 12.44 12.70
CA ASP A 414 27.33 13.80 13.16
C ASP A 414 26.66 13.75 14.54
N ASP A 415 26.72 14.87 15.23
CA ASP A 415 26.19 14.99 16.59
C ASP A 415 24.65 15.03 16.58
N ASP A 416 24.08 15.50 15.47
CA ASP A 416 22.68 15.88 15.38
C ASP A 416 21.75 14.68 15.18
N SER A 417 22.13 13.70 14.36
CA SER A 417 21.31 12.52 14.10
C SER A 417 21.24 11.58 15.30
N GLU A 418 22.35 11.42 16.03
CA GLU A 418 22.42 10.64 17.27
C GLU A 418 21.58 11.29 18.39
N ASP A 419 21.70 12.59 18.60
CA ASP A 419 20.97 13.31 19.66
C ASP A 419 19.46 13.39 19.39
N ALA A 420 19.08 13.64 18.13
CA ALA A 420 17.67 13.63 17.73
C ALA A 420 17.04 12.24 17.91
N LEU A 421 17.73 11.18 17.45
CA LEU A 421 17.25 9.81 17.60
C LEU A 421 17.15 9.43 19.09
N GLY A 422 18.18 9.69 19.89
CA GLY A 422 18.19 9.39 21.32
C GLY A 422 17.07 10.09 22.08
N SER A 423 16.86 11.39 21.81
CA SER A 423 15.79 12.17 22.43
C SER A 423 14.40 11.66 22.07
N ILE A 424 14.17 11.27 20.82
CA ILE A 424 12.87 10.74 20.39
C ILE A 424 12.63 9.33 20.95
N LEU A 425 13.64 8.48 20.96
CA LEU A 425 13.52 7.14 21.54
C LEU A 425 13.20 7.20 23.04
N ALA A 426 13.73 8.19 23.77
CA ALA A 426 13.41 8.38 25.19
C ALA A 426 11.97 8.87 25.45
N ASP A 427 11.32 9.50 24.48
CA ASP A 427 10.03 10.20 24.63
C ASP A 427 8.98 9.78 23.59
N ASN A 428 8.95 8.48 23.24
CA ASN A 428 7.97 7.94 22.31
C ASN A 428 7.10 6.85 22.96
N GLN A 429 5.87 6.70 22.44
CA GLN A 429 4.91 5.69 22.89
C GLN A 429 4.86 4.44 21.98
N HIS A 430 5.67 4.40 20.92
CA HIS A 430 5.56 3.39 19.86
C HIS A 430 6.50 2.19 20.04
N CYS A 431 7.58 2.36 20.80
CA CYS A 431 8.58 1.32 21.02
C CYS A 431 9.49 1.63 22.21
N LYS A 432 10.13 0.59 22.75
CA LYS A 432 11.21 0.69 23.73
C LYS A 432 12.56 0.76 23.01
N ARG A 433 13.61 1.15 23.75
CA ARG A 433 14.99 1.14 23.25
C ARG A 433 15.41 -0.25 22.77
N GLU A 434 15.02 -1.32 23.46
CA GLU A 434 15.33 -2.69 23.05
C GLU A 434 14.69 -3.15 21.75
N ASP A 435 13.62 -2.48 21.30
CA ASP A 435 12.93 -2.80 20.04
C ASP A 435 13.61 -2.17 18.82
N VAL A 436 14.57 -1.26 19.03
CA VAL A 436 15.21 -0.47 17.98
C VAL A 436 16.68 -0.86 17.83
N PHE A 437 17.09 -1.13 16.60
CA PHE A 437 18.46 -1.45 16.21
C PHE A 437 19.16 -0.19 15.69
N VAL A 438 20.09 0.36 16.48
CA VAL A 438 20.83 1.57 16.14
C VAL A 438 22.22 1.25 15.60
N VAL A 439 22.55 1.81 14.43
CA VAL A 439 23.84 1.66 13.77
C VAL A 439 24.63 2.96 13.83
N VAL A 440 25.79 2.92 14.47
CA VAL A 440 26.76 4.02 14.57
C VAL A 440 27.97 3.75 13.70
N LYS A 441 28.59 4.80 13.14
CA LYS A 441 29.81 4.69 12.33
C LYS A 441 31.01 5.25 13.08
N LEU A 442 32.07 4.46 13.18
CA LEU A 442 33.36 4.90 13.72
C LEU A 442 34.37 5.10 12.57
N ASP A 443 35.08 6.23 12.57
CA ASP A 443 36.19 6.45 11.63
C ASP A 443 37.36 5.50 11.95
N SER A 444 37.78 4.70 10.96
CA SER A 444 38.88 3.74 11.13
C SER A 444 40.28 4.37 11.25
N THR A 445 40.37 5.69 11.18
CA THR A 445 41.59 6.43 11.51
C THR A 445 41.75 6.72 13.00
N LEU A 446 40.76 6.38 13.84
CA LEU A 446 40.84 6.51 15.30
C LEU A 446 41.54 5.29 15.92
N GLU A 447 42.31 5.56 16.97
CA GLU A 447 43.06 4.55 17.73
C GLU A 447 43.08 4.87 19.23
N GLY A 448 43.41 3.88 20.06
CA GLY A 448 43.53 4.05 21.50
C GLY A 448 42.27 4.63 22.17
N ASP A 449 42.48 5.49 23.17
CA ASP A 449 41.40 6.11 23.94
C ASP A 449 40.42 6.94 23.09
N ALA A 450 40.82 7.38 21.90
CA ALA A 450 39.93 8.13 21.02
C ALA A 450 38.73 7.27 20.56
N VAL A 451 38.93 5.97 20.36
CA VAL A 451 37.86 5.02 20.03
C VAL A 451 36.84 4.96 21.16
N ARG A 452 37.29 4.73 22.41
CA ARG A 452 36.42 4.64 23.59
C ARG A 452 35.64 5.94 23.82
N LYS A 453 36.32 7.08 23.71
CA LYS A 453 35.69 8.41 23.84
C LYS A 453 34.63 8.64 22.77
N SER A 454 34.88 8.22 21.52
CA SER A 454 33.90 8.37 20.45
C SER A 454 32.65 7.53 20.72
N ILE A 455 32.80 6.25 21.08
CA ILE A 455 31.66 5.38 21.39
C ILE A 455 30.87 5.89 22.59
N LYS A 456 31.56 6.33 23.66
CA LYS A 456 30.91 6.93 24.83
C LYS A 456 30.08 8.15 24.46
N ARG A 457 30.62 9.04 23.63
CA ARG A 457 29.92 10.25 23.19
C ARG A 457 28.68 9.94 22.34
N SER A 458 28.75 8.94 21.46
CA SER A 458 27.58 8.46 20.72
C SER A 458 26.50 7.93 21.66
N MET A 459 26.88 7.16 22.68
CA MET A 459 25.96 6.65 23.71
C MET A 459 25.29 7.75 24.53
N GLU A 460 26.04 8.80 24.92
CA GLU A 460 25.50 9.97 25.63
C GLU A 460 24.40 10.67 24.83
N ARG A 461 24.61 10.86 23.51
CA ARG A 461 23.63 11.48 22.61
C ARG A 461 22.42 10.59 22.34
N LEU A 462 22.69 9.31 22.10
CA LEU A 462 21.65 8.30 21.93
C LEU A 462 20.90 8.00 23.23
N LYS A 463 21.38 8.50 24.38
CA LYS A 463 20.81 8.30 25.72
C LYS A 463 20.61 6.82 26.03
N THR A 464 21.65 6.02 25.79
CA THR A 464 21.62 4.56 25.87
C THR A 464 22.92 4.03 26.46
N ASP A 465 22.87 2.87 27.10
CA ASP A 465 24.05 2.23 27.70
C ASP A 465 24.74 1.22 26.75
N TYR A 466 24.16 1.00 25.57
CA TYR A 466 24.69 0.11 24.54
C TYR A 466 24.36 0.57 23.11
N VAL A 467 25.17 0.08 22.15
CA VAL A 467 24.96 0.26 20.70
C VAL A 467 24.75 -1.09 20.01
N ASP A 468 23.76 -1.19 19.12
CA ASP A 468 23.41 -2.48 18.48
C ASP A 468 24.43 -2.90 17.42
N LEU A 469 24.93 -1.95 16.62
CA LEU A 469 25.96 -2.18 15.63
C LEU A 469 26.90 -0.98 15.50
N VAL A 470 28.20 -1.23 15.63
CA VAL A 470 29.23 -0.27 15.24
C VAL A 470 29.85 -0.70 13.91
N LEU A 471 29.76 0.20 12.93
CA LEU A 471 30.43 0.05 11.64
C LEU A 471 31.79 0.74 11.67
N PHE A 472 32.85 -0.04 11.61
CA PHE A 472 34.19 0.47 11.36
C PHE A 472 34.26 0.97 9.91
N ARG A 473 34.44 2.28 9.72
CA ARG A 473 34.33 2.95 8.42
C ARG A 473 35.70 3.17 7.81
N ALA A 474 35.92 2.62 6.61
CA ALA A 474 37.14 2.80 5.85
C ALA A 474 37.45 4.30 5.62
N PRO A 475 38.74 4.69 5.54
CA PRO A 475 39.12 6.07 5.24
C PRO A 475 38.56 6.50 3.87
N ILE A 476 38.19 7.77 3.73
CA ILE A 476 37.78 8.33 2.43
C ILE A 476 39.06 8.73 1.70
N CYS A 477 39.36 8.06 0.59
CA CYS A 477 40.54 8.36 -0.21
C CYS A 477 40.18 8.47 -1.69
N ASP A 478 40.79 9.44 -2.35
CA ASP A 478 40.88 9.44 -3.81
C ASP A 478 41.87 8.34 -4.24
N LYS A 479 41.62 7.76 -5.42
CA LYS A 479 42.20 6.49 -5.87
C LYS A 479 43.73 6.39 -5.64
N ASP A 480 44.12 5.23 -5.12
CA ASP A 480 45.49 4.66 -5.16
C ASP A 480 46.60 5.41 -4.40
N GLN A 481 46.29 6.06 -3.28
CA GLN A 481 47.33 6.50 -2.33
C GLN A 481 47.70 5.39 -1.31
N GLU A 482 49.00 5.12 -1.16
CA GLU A 482 49.56 4.40 -0.01
C GLU A 482 49.18 5.14 1.27
N GLY A 483 48.62 4.43 2.26
CA GLY A 483 48.11 5.01 3.51
C GLY A 483 46.58 5.03 3.65
N CYS A 484 45.82 4.56 2.64
CA CYS A 484 44.38 4.39 2.72
C CYS A 484 43.95 3.06 3.39
N GLU A 485 44.50 2.78 4.56
CA GLU A 485 44.16 1.60 5.36
C GLU A 485 43.63 2.01 6.72
N ALA A 486 42.82 1.14 7.32
CA ALA A 486 42.42 1.33 8.71
C ALA A 486 43.66 1.38 9.60
N ARG A 487 43.67 2.26 10.61
CA ARG A 487 44.78 2.29 11.56
C ARG A 487 44.75 1.01 12.42
N PRO A 488 45.91 0.41 12.71
CA PRO A 488 46.01 -0.72 13.64
C PRO A 488 45.48 -0.34 15.04
N GLY A 489 44.93 -1.30 15.78
CA GLY A 489 44.51 -1.10 17.18
C GLY A 489 43.07 -0.60 17.36
N GLY A 490 42.47 0.04 16.35
CA GLY A 490 41.10 0.55 16.44
C GLY A 490 40.05 -0.57 16.51
N TRP A 491 40.26 -1.65 15.75
CA TRP A 491 39.35 -2.81 15.74
C TRP A 491 39.43 -3.59 17.05
N GLU A 492 40.62 -3.79 17.58
CA GLU A 492 40.85 -4.53 18.83
C GLU A 492 40.11 -3.88 20.01
N ILE A 493 40.05 -2.54 20.06
CA ILE A 493 39.27 -1.84 21.09
C ILE A 493 37.77 -2.02 20.90
N LEU A 494 37.29 -2.11 19.66
CA LEU A 494 35.90 -2.43 19.38
C LEU A 494 35.55 -3.86 19.82
N GLU A 495 36.47 -4.81 19.66
CA GLU A 495 36.33 -6.18 20.17
C GLU A 495 36.23 -6.20 21.70
N GLU A 496 37.08 -5.44 22.40
CA GLU A 496 36.99 -5.32 23.87
C GLU A 496 35.67 -4.69 24.33
N LEU A 497 35.18 -3.66 23.64
CA LEU A 497 33.89 -3.02 23.95
C LEU A 497 32.71 -3.95 23.63
N HIS A 498 32.86 -4.84 22.67
CA HIS A 498 31.89 -5.90 22.39
C HIS A 498 31.85 -6.93 23.51
N ASP A 499 33.01 -7.43 23.96
CA ASP A 499 33.09 -8.39 25.07
C ASP A 499 32.58 -7.79 26.39
N ALA A 500 32.73 -6.49 26.58
CA ALA A 500 32.15 -5.75 27.71
C ALA A 500 30.62 -5.55 27.61
N GLY A 501 29.98 -5.93 26.50
CA GLY A 501 28.55 -5.77 26.26
C GLY A 501 28.12 -4.35 25.87
N THR A 502 29.06 -3.41 25.74
CA THR A 502 28.79 -2.03 25.30
C THR A 502 28.36 -1.99 23.84
N ILE A 503 28.91 -2.88 23.02
CA ILE A 503 28.57 -3.02 21.59
C ILE A 503 28.06 -4.44 21.33
N ARG A 504 26.85 -4.57 20.79
CA ARG A 504 26.26 -5.88 20.53
C ARG A 504 26.80 -6.56 19.27
N SER A 505 27.11 -5.78 18.24
CA SER A 505 27.57 -6.31 16.95
C SER A 505 28.62 -5.40 16.33
N LEU A 506 29.56 -6.00 15.60
CA LEU A 506 30.61 -5.28 14.87
C LEU A 506 30.47 -5.49 13.37
N GLY A 507 30.74 -4.45 12.59
CA GLY A 507 30.67 -4.51 11.14
C GLY A 507 31.65 -3.58 10.46
N LEU A 508 31.71 -3.68 9.14
CA LEU A 508 32.62 -2.92 8.29
C LEU A 508 31.83 -2.05 7.32
N SER A 509 32.33 -0.85 7.02
CA SER A 509 31.70 0.05 6.06
C SER A 509 32.71 0.59 5.05
N GLY A 510 32.48 0.33 3.77
CA GLY A 510 33.28 0.90 2.68
C GLY A 510 34.63 0.24 2.41
N PHE A 511 34.96 -0.88 3.06
CA PHE A 511 36.17 -1.66 2.82
C PHE A 511 36.12 -2.42 1.48
N LYS A 512 37.30 -2.59 0.84
CA LYS A 512 37.45 -3.49 -0.33
C LYS A 512 37.43 -4.95 0.12
N ILE A 513 37.06 -5.88 -0.77
CA ILE A 513 36.98 -7.32 -0.45
C ILE A 513 38.29 -7.87 0.15
N SER A 514 39.45 -7.49 -0.40
CA SER A 514 40.75 -7.91 0.13
C SER A 514 41.01 -7.43 1.55
N GLN A 515 40.52 -6.24 1.92
CA GLN A 515 40.65 -5.71 3.28
C GLN A 515 39.66 -6.42 4.22
N VAL A 516 38.44 -6.70 3.76
CA VAL A 516 37.44 -7.48 4.52
C VAL A 516 38.00 -8.88 4.81
N GLN A 517 38.56 -9.57 3.82
CA GLN A 517 39.18 -10.89 3.97
C GLN A 517 40.32 -10.88 5.00
N ARG A 518 41.22 -9.87 4.93
CA ARG A 518 42.32 -9.74 5.90
C ARG A 518 41.80 -9.57 7.32
N LEU A 519 40.83 -8.69 7.53
CA LEU A 519 40.30 -8.45 8.87
C LEU A 519 39.54 -9.67 9.41
N VAL A 520 38.69 -10.30 8.59
CA VAL A 520 37.96 -11.51 8.98
C VAL A 520 38.91 -12.64 9.37
N ALA A 521 40.07 -12.76 8.72
CA ALA A 521 41.08 -13.75 9.05
C ALA A 521 41.80 -13.50 10.39
N SER A 522 41.86 -12.25 10.87
CA SER A 522 42.56 -11.88 12.10
C SER A 522 41.66 -11.49 13.26
N ALA A 523 40.37 -11.23 13.02
CA ALA A 523 39.43 -10.77 14.03
C ALA A 523 39.11 -11.88 15.06
N LYS A 524 39.11 -11.51 16.34
CA LYS A 524 38.67 -12.37 17.44
C LYS A 524 37.15 -12.41 17.52
N ILE A 525 36.51 -11.27 17.28
CA ILE A 525 35.05 -11.14 17.21
C ILE A 525 34.61 -11.22 15.76
N ARG A 526 33.63 -12.08 15.50
CA ARG A 526 33.11 -12.28 14.15
C ARG A 526 32.46 -11.00 13.61
N VAL A 527 32.86 -10.62 12.40
CA VAL A 527 32.23 -9.52 11.66
C VAL A 527 30.80 -9.91 11.32
N SER A 528 29.82 -9.14 11.80
CA SER A 528 28.40 -9.45 11.61
C SER A 528 27.82 -8.81 10.34
N VAL A 529 28.29 -7.62 9.96
CA VAL A 529 27.71 -6.84 8.87
C VAL A 529 28.79 -6.23 7.98
N VAL A 530 28.58 -6.26 6.67
CA VAL A 530 29.39 -5.51 5.69
C VAL A 530 28.50 -4.52 4.94
N HIS A 531 28.70 -3.24 5.23
CA HIS A 531 28.01 -2.11 4.61
C HIS A 531 28.81 -1.57 3.41
N ALA A 532 28.44 -1.99 2.21
CA ALA A 532 29.20 -1.69 1.00
C ALA A 532 28.33 -1.11 -0.11
N LYS A 533 28.98 -0.46 -1.09
CA LYS A 533 28.27 0.13 -2.24
C LYS A 533 27.47 -0.97 -2.94
N PHE A 534 26.19 -0.69 -3.16
CA PHE A 534 25.28 -1.56 -3.90
C PHE A 534 24.17 -0.72 -4.53
N ASP A 535 23.89 -0.98 -5.79
CA ASP A 535 22.70 -0.53 -6.50
C ASP A 535 22.37 -1.56 -7.59
N ILE A 536 21.20 -1.45 -8.25
CA ILE A 536 20.78 -2.43 -9.27
C ILE A 536 21.80 -2.58 -10.42
N THR A 537 22.60 -1.54 -10.68
CA THR A 537 23.63 -1.52 -11.73
C THR A 537 25.04 -1.85 -11.22
N TYR A 538 25.23 -1.94 -9.90
CA TYR A 538 26.49 -2.31 -9.27
C TYR A 538 26.22 -3.26 -8.10
N ARG A 539 26.23 -4.57 -8.40
CA ARG A 539 25.73 -5.60 -7.49
C ARG A 539 26.76 -6.11 -6.48
N ASN A 540 28.04 -5.81 -6.70
CA ASN A 540 29.13 -6.19 -5.79
C ASN A 540 29.12 -7.69 -5.44
N THR A 541 28.93 -8.53 -6.47
CA THR A 541 28.63 -9.96 -6.35
C THR A 541 29.68 -10.72 -5.57
N GLU A 542 30.97 -10.53 -5.89
CA GLU A 542 32.08 -11.21 -5.21
C GLU A 542 32.08 -10.95 -3.69
N LEU A 543 31.89 -9.69 -3.27
CA LEU A 543 31.84 -9.34 -1.84
C LEU A 543 30.59 -9.91 -1.17
N ARG A 544 29.44 -9.92 -1.86
CA ARG A 544 28.20 -10.50 -1.34
C ARG A 544 28.31 -12.01 -1.15
N ASP A 545 28.90 -12.70 -2.12
CA ASP A 545 29.12 -14.15 -2.04
C ASP A 545 30.07 -14.47 -0.89
N PHE A 546 31.14 -13.70 -0.72
CA PHE A 546 32.04 -13.81 0.44
C PHE A 546 31.29 -13.60 1.76
N CYS A 547 30.42 -12.59 1.85
CA CYS A 547 29.59 -12.34 3.03
C CYS A 547 28.68 -13.54 3.34
N ASN A 548 27.97 -14.05 2.33
CA ASN A 548 27.07 -15.19 2.49
C ASN A 548 27.82 -16.44 2.96
N GLN A 549 28.97 -16.75 2.36
CA GLN A 549 29.81 -17.90 2.74
C GLN A 549 30.30 -17.83 4.18
N HIS A 550 30.55 -16.62 4.70
CA HIS A 550 31.01 -16.40 6.06
C HIS A 550 29.88 -16.05 7.03
N GLY A 551 28.61 -16.16 6.62
CA GLY A 551 27.44 -15.84 7.45
C GLY A 551 27.33 -14.37 7.86
N MET A 552 27.99 -13.46 7.15
CA MET A 552 27.91 -12.01 7.37
C MET A 552 26.72 -11.43 6.62
N ARG A 553 26.03 -10.45 7.21
CA ARG A 553 24.94 -9.76 6.53
C ARG A 553 25.48 -8.66 5.61
N PHE A 554 25.13 -8.70 4.34
CA PHE A 554 25.43 -7.61 3.41
C PHE A 554 24.37 -6.50 3.54
N MET A 555 24.82 -5.26 3.75
CA MET A 555 23.97 -4.08 3.89
C MET A 555 24.28 -3.09 2.78
N ALA A 556 23.26 -2.69 2.01
CA ALA A 556 23.43 -1.85 0.85
C ALA A 556 23.67 -0.37 1.22
N ARG A 557 24.77 0.18 0.72
CA ARG A 557 25.11 1.61 0.77
C ARG A 557 24.82 2.25 -0.59
N ASN A 558 24.18 3.42 -0.57
CA ASN A 558 23.78 4.17 -1.78
C ASN A 558 22.88 3.34 -2.71
N PHE A 559 21.85 2.71 -2.13
CA PHE A 559 20.99 1.73 -2.78
C PHE A 559 20.42 2.12 -4.17
N PHE A 560 20.01 3.37 -4.35
CA PHE A 560 19.49 3.88 -5.62
C PHE A 560 20.56 4.53 -6.51
N GLY A 561 21.82 4.56 -6.06
CA GLY A 561 22.89 5.27 -6.73
C GLY A 561 22.76 6.80 -6.69
N PRO A 562 23.54 7.53 -7.51
CA PRO A 562 23.41 8.98 -7.64
C PRO A 562 22.06 9.36 -8.27
N GLN A 563 21.58 10.59 -8.04
CA GLN A 563 20.25 11.06 -8.44
C GLN A 563 19.91 10.78 -9.93
N LYS A 564 20.82 11.07 -10.86
CA LYS A 564 20.60 10.77 -12.29
C LYS A 564 20.40 9.28 -12.58
N LEU A 565 21.12 8.41 -11.87
CA LEU A 565 20.96 6.97 -12.01
C LEU A 565 19.65 6.51 -11.39
N LYS A 566 19.29 7.05 -10.21
CA LYS A 566 18.00 6.80 -9.56
C LYS A 566 16.84 7.10 -10.52
N GLU A 567 16.84 8.27 -11.16
CA GLU A 567 15.80 8.66 -12.11
C GLU A 567 15.72 7.71 -13.31
N LEU A 568 16.86 7.32 -13.89
CA LEU A 568 16.93 6.39 -15.02
C LEU A 568 16.40 4.99 -14.64
N VAL A 569 16.80 4.49 -13.46
CA VAL A 569 16.37 3.18 -12.96
C VAL A 569 14.87 3.19 -12.68
N LEU A 570 14.37 4.17 -11.92
CA LEU A 570 12.96 4.24 -11.53
C LEU A 570 12.01 4.53 -12.72
N SER A 571 12.53 4.99 -13.86
CA SER A 571 11.76 5.24 -15.08
C SER A 571 11.82 4.09 -16.10
N SER A 572 12.61 3.05 -15.84
CA SER A 572 12.76 1.87 -16.71
C SER A 572 11.45 1.10 -16.88
N GLU A 573 11.15 0.69 -18.12
CA GLU A 573 9.91 -0.03 -18.41
C GLU A 573 9.83 -1.38 -17.70
N MET A 574 10.94 -2.10 -17.57
CA MET A 574 11.01 -3.37 -16.84
C MET A 574 10.54 -3.20 -15.39
N ILE A 575 10.98 -2.13 -14.72
CA ILE A 575 10.62 -1.87 -13.32
C ILE A 575 9.19 -1.35 -13.22
N LYS A 576 8.72 -0.54 -14.18
CA LYS A 576 7.32 -0.08 -14.22
C LYS A 576 6.34 -1.25 -14.41
N ILE A 577 6.65 -2.19 -15.29
CA ILE A 577 5.83 -3.39 -15.51
C ILE A 577 5.71 -4.18 -14.21
N ALA A 578 6.84 -4.46 -13.53
CA ALA A 578 6.82 -5.13 -12.24
C ALA A 578 6.01 -4.34 -11.20
N ALA A 579 6.20 -3.03 -11.11
CA ALA A 579 5.46 -2.17 -10.19
C ALA A 579 3.93 -2.21 -10.40
N ARG A 580 3.47 -2.20 -11.67
CA ARG A 580 2.04 -2.36 -12.02
C ARG A 580 1.48 -3.70 -11.55
N LEU A 581 2.19 -4.79 -11.85
CA LEU A 581 1.76 -6.15 -11.51
C LEU A 581 1.61 -6.35 -10.00
N PHE A 582 2.51 -5.77 -9.21
CA PHE A 582 2.47 -5.85 -7.74
C PHE A 582 1.69 -4.71 -7.07
N ARG A 583 1.00 -3.86 -7.85
CA ARG A 583 0.23 -2.71 -7.35
C ARG A 583 1.03 -1.83 -6.37
N THR A 584 2.24 -1.49 -6.77
CA THR A 584 3.20 -0.71 -5.97
C THR A 584 3.96 0.27 -6.84
N ASP A 585 4.84 1.09 -6.26
CA ASP A 585 5.74 1.96 -7.02
C ASP A 585 7.08 1.27 -7.38
N THR A 586 7.84 1.93 -8.27
CA THR A 586 9.11 1.41 -8.80
C THR A 586 10.21 1.32 -7.75
N SER A 587 10.25 2.19 -6.74
CA SER A 587 11.24 2.15 -5.67
C SER A 587 10.99 0.97 -4.73
N THR A 588 9.74 0.74 -4.34
CA THR A 588 9.30 -0.39 -3.52
C THR A 588 9.60 -1.73 -4.19
N THR A 589 9.41 -1.81 -5.50
CA THR A 589 9.74 -2.99 -6.31
C THR A 589 11.23 -3.35 -6.21
N ILE A 590 12.13 -2.37 -6.38
CA ILE A 590 13.58 -2.61 -6.31
C ILE A 590 14.01 -2.99 -4.89
N ILE A 591 13.41 -2.35 -3.87
CA ILE A 591 13.65 -2.70 -2.46
C ILE A 591 13.28 -4.17 -2.21
N ARG A 592 12.09 -4.61 -2.63
CA ARG A 592 11.65 -6.01 -2.50
C ARG A 592 12.63 -6.96 -3.18
N TRP A 593 13.03 -6.66 -4.41
CA TRP A 593 14.00 -7.47 -5.14
C TRP A 593 15.30 -7.63 -4.33
N ALA A 594 15.87 -6.55 -3.81
CA ALA A 594 17.09 -6.63 -3.03
C ALA A 594 16.92 -7.43 -1.73
N LEU A 595 15.80 -7.27 -1.03
CA LEU A 595 15.48 -8.05 0.16
C LEU A 595 15.45 -9.56 -0.14
N ASN A 596 14.82 -9.97 -1.26
CA ASN A 596 14.81 -11.36 -1.73
C ASN A 596 16.22 -11.89 -2.06
N LYS A 597 17.16 -11.01 -2.42
CA LYS A 597 18.57 -11.35 -2.64
C LYS A 597 19.42 -11.35 -1.38
N ASN A 598 18.78 -11.44 -0.21
CA ASN A 598 19.41 -11.48 1.10
C ASN A 598 20.21 -10.20 1.45
N ILE A 599 19.78 -9.06 0.93
CA ILE A 599 20.44 -7.75 1.14
C ILE A 599 19.65 -6.95 2.16
N THR A 600 20.31 -6.42 3.20
CA THR A 600 19.68 -5.41 4.07
C THR A 600 19.64 -4.08 3.34
N VAL A 601 18.46 -3.47 3.26
CA VAL A 601 18.24 -2.20 2.55
C VAL A 601 18.06 -1.07 3.55
N ILE A 602 18.93 -0.06 3.49
CA ILE A 602 18.76 1.19 4.23
C ILE A 602 18.70 2.33 3.21
N THR A 603 17.59 3.06 3.20
CA THR A 603 17.38 4.18 2.29
C THR A 603 17.16 5.48 3.07
N PRO A 604 17.70 6.62 2.64
CA PRO A 604 17.24 7.91 3.16
C PRO A 604 15.84 8.20 2.60
N ALA A 605 14.97 8.69 3.46
CA ALA A 605 13.66 9.24 3.09
C ALA A 605 13.31 10.31 4.13
N THR A 606 12.72 11.42 3.68
CA THR A 606 12.21 12.49 4.56
C THR A 606 10.70 12.68 4.39
N ASP A 607 10.18 12.33 3.21
CA ASP A 607 8.76 12.30 2.93
C ASP A 607 8.15 10.99 3.49
N LEU A 608 7.09 11.15 4.28
CA LEU A 608 6.35 10.04 4.90
C LEU A 608 5.87 9.03 3.86
N ARG A 609 5.32 9.49 2.73
CA ARG A 609 4.75 8.60 1.72
C ARG A 609 5.84 7.74 1.11
N GLN A 610 7.02 8.31 0.86
CA GLN A 610 8.17 7.53 0.42
C GLN A 610 8.59 6.48 1.46
N MET A 611 8.59 6.81 2.76
CA MET A 611 8.89 5.82 3.82
C MET A 611 7.87 4.69 3.82
N ALA A 612 6.60 5.02 3.66
CA ALA A 612 5.49 4.09 3.63
C ALA A 612 5.51 3.16 2.42
N PHE A 613 5.74 3.73 1.23
CA PHE A 613 5.98 2.96 0.01
C PHE A 613 7.14 2.00 0.22
N ASN A 614 8.31 2.51 0.63
CA ASN A 614 9.48 1.67 0.90
C ASN A 614 9.13 0.53 1.86
N ARG A 615 8.39 0.81 2.93
CA ARG A 615 8.00 -0.17 3.95
C ARG A 615 7.11 -1.29 3.40
N ARG A 616 6.24 -0.99 2.42
CA ARG A 616 5.40 -2.00 1.75
C ARG A 616 6.21 -3.12 1.12
N ALA A 617 7.48 -2.89 0.79
CA ALA A 617 8.38 -3.92 0.24
C ALA A 617 8.55 -5.17 1.14
N LEU A 618 8.15 -5.13 2.40
CA LEU A 618 8.20 -6.31 3.26
C LEU A 618 6.99 -7.23 3.11
N PHE A 619 5.84 -6.69 2.69
CA PHE A 619 4.54 -7.32 2.95
C PHE A 619 3.74 -7.66 1.68
N PHE A 620 4.11 -7.17 0.50
CA PHE A 620 3.40 -7.56 -0.70
C PHE A 620 3.81 -8.96 -1.20
N ASP A 621 2.84 -9.72 -1.69
CA ASP A 621 3.03 -11.08 -2.14
C ASP A 621 3.88 -11.16 -3.40
N VAL A 622 4.87 -12.06 -3.38
CA VAL A 622 5.73 -12.35 -4.52
C VAL A 622 5.69 -13.84 -4.78
N ALA A 623 5.03 -14.26 -5.85
CA ALA A 623 5.09 -15.64 -6.31
C ALA A 623 6.51 -15.96 -6.86
N PRO A 624 7.02 -17.19 -6.68
CA PRO A 624 8.24 -17.65 -7.33
C PRO A 624 8.14 -17.57 -8.86
N GLY A 625 9.22 -17.18 -9.56
CA GLY A 625 9.20 -17.03 -11.02
C GLY A 625 8.41 -15.82 -11.51
N SER A 626 8.18 -14.84 -10.64
CA SER A 626 7.49 -13.60 -10.99
C SER A 626 8.41 -12.63 -11.73
N TYR A 627 7.82 -11.58 -12.33
CA TYR A 627 8.53 -10.46 -12.97
C TYR A 627 9.58 -9.76 -12.07
N LEU A 628 9.56 -10.03 -10.75
CA LEU A 628 10.61 -9.55 -9.86
C LEU A 628 11.95 -10.24 -10.11
N ASP A 629 11.95 -11.52 -10.51
CA ASP A 629 13.15 -12.29 -10.83
C ASP A 629 13.80 -11.81 -12.14
N ASP A 630 13.02 -11.24 -13.07
CA ASP A 630 13.54 -10.63 -14.30
C ASP A 630 14.50 -9.47 -14.04
N LEU A 631 14.40 -8.83 -12.86
CA LEU A 631 15.34 -7.78 -12.45
C LEU A 631 16.77 -8.31 -12.27
N ASP A 632 16.96 -9.62 -12.17
CA ASP A 632 18.30 -10.24 -12.23
C ASP A 632 18.97 -10.01 -13.58
N ASN A 633 18.20 -9.81 -14.64
CA ASN A 633 18.71 -9.49 -15.96
C ASN A 633 18.89 -7.97 -16.19
N PHE A 634 18.58 -7.14 -15.19
CA PHE A 634 18.77 -5.69 -15.31
C PHE A 634 20.25 -5.36 -15.59
N PRO A 635 20.56 -4.47 -16.56
CA PRO A 635 21.94 -4.14 -16.92
C PRO A 635 22.77 -3.69 -15.72
N HIS A 636 23.88 -4.38 -15.47
CA HIS A 636 24.78 -4.09 -14.36
C HIS A 636 26.24 -4.31 -14.75
N LYS A 637 27.14 -3.66 -14.00
CA LYS A 637 28.58 -3.93 -14.08
C LYS A 637 28.86 -5.28 -13.45
N ALA A 638 29.64 -6.09 -14.16
CA ALA A 638 30.21 -7.34 -13.65
C ALA A 638 31.04 -7.09 -12.40
#